data_AF-A0A6J6E110-F1
#
_entry.id   AF-A0A6J6E110-F1
#
_cell.length_a   1.000
_cell.length_b   1.000
_cell.length_c   1.000
_cell.angle_alpha   90.00
_cell.angle_beta   90.00
_cell.angle_gamma   90.00
#
_symmetry.space_group_name_H-M   'P 1'
#
loop_
_entity.id
_entity.type
_entity.pdbx_description
1 polymer ?
#
loop_
_entity_poly.entity_id
_entity_poly.type
_entity_poly.pdbx_seq_one_letter_code
_entity_poly.pdbx_strand_id
1 'polypeptide(L)' 'MAPGLYPEHDLFAQLTKLQNTLRWMMGEDQITHLGREYYDGE' A
#
# COMPACT_ATOMS: atom_id res chain seq x y z
N MET A 1 -17.59 5.55 -0.58
CA MET A 1 -16.78 5.30 -1.79
C MET A 1 -17.21 6.30 -2.86
N ALA A 2 -16.31 6.78 -3.71
CA ALA A 2 -16.69 7.66 -4.81
C ALA A 2 -17.71 6.96 -5.73
N PRO A 3 -18.68 7.68 -6.31
CA PRO A 3 -19.63 7.08 -7.26
C PRO A 3 -18.88 6.38 -8.39
N GLY A 4 -19.22 5.10 -8.65
CA GLY A 4 -18.60 4.29 -9.70
C GLY A 4 -17.40 3.42 -9.27
N LEU A 5 -16.95 3.50 -8.00
CA LEU A 5 -15.90 2.61 -7.51
C LEU A 5 -16.49 1.27 -7.05
N TYR A 6 -15.94 0.16 -7.55
CA TYR A 6 -16.28 -1.17 -7.07
C TYR A 6 -15.65 -1.43 -5.70
N PRO A 7 -16.35 -2.08 -4.75
CA PRO A 7 -15.77 -2.47 -3.48
C PRO A 7 -14.61 -3.47 -3.67
N GLU A 8 -13.47 -3.16 -3.07
CA GLU A 8 -12.35 -4.10 -2.99
C GLU A 8 -12.71 -5.23 -2.02
N HIS A 9 -12.69 -6.47 -2.48
CA HIS A 9 -12.96 -7.65 -1.65
C HIS A 9 -11.73 -8.57 -1.48
N ASP A 10 -10.60 -8.22 -2.08
CA ASP A 10 -9.35 -8.92 -1.86
C ASP A 10 -8.70 -8.47 -0.53
N LEU A 11 -8.55 -9.41 0.40
CA LEU A 11 -7.96 -9.17 1.72
C LEU A 11 -6.50 -8.70 1.65
N PHE A 12 -5.72 -9.19 0.68
CA PHE A 12 -4.34 -8.79 0.51
C PHE A 12 -4.25 -7.37 -0.05
N ALA A 13 -5.11 -7.02 -1.02
CA ALA A 13 -5.20 -5.66 -1.53
C ALA A 13 -5.63 -4.65 -0.43
N GLN A 14 -6.58 -5.04 0.43
CA GLN A 14 -6.98 -4.23 1.58
C GLN A 14 -5.83 -4.09 2.60
N LEU A 15 -5.09 -5.16 2.88
CA LEU A 15 -3.94 -5.14 3.77
C LEU A 15 -2.83 -4.22 3.26
N THR A 16 -2.49 -4.29 1.96
CA THR A 16 -1.51 -3.38 1.35
C THR A 16 -1.94 -1.92 1.49
N LYS A 17 -3.24 -1.61 1.27
CA LYS A 17 -3.77 -0.25 1.47
C LYS A 17 -3.64 0.20 2.93
N LEU A 18 -3.91 -0.67 3.90
CA LEU A 18 -3.72 -0.36 5.32
C LEU A 18 -2.26 -0.09 5.65
N GLN A 19 -1.33 -0.93 5.20
CA GLN A 19 0.11 -0.74 5.42
C GLN A 19 0.61 0.58 4.83
N ASN A 20 0.25 0.89 3.58
CA ASN A 20 0.65 2.16 2.95
C ASN A 20 0.00 3.39 3.61
N THR A 21 -1.20 3.23 4.17
CA THR A 21 -1.83 4.29 4.97
C THR A 21 -1.01 4.58 6.23
N LEU A 22 -0.57 3.55 6.95
CA LEU A 22 0.25 3.71 8.16
C LEU A 22 1.63 4.31 7.83
N ARG A 23 2.28 3.86 6.76
CA ARG A 23 3.54 4.43 6.27
C ARG A 23 3.41 5.93 5.98
N TRP A 24 2.37 6.31 5.25
CA TRP A 24 2.10 7.72 4.96
C TRP A 24 1.90 8.55 6.24
N MET A 25 1.18 8.03 7.24
CA MET A 25 1.01 8.70 8.54
C MET A 25 2.33 8.89 9.29
N MET A 26 3.31 8.00 9.06
CA MET A 26 4.65 8.06 9.65
C MET A 26 5.64 8.89 8.81
N GLY A 27 5.23 9.42 7.66
CA GLY A 27 6.12 10.11 6.73
C GLY A 27 7.06 9.18 5.97
N GLU A 28 6.75 7.87 5.93
CA GLU A 28 7.48 6.88 5.16
C GLU A 28 6.94 6.75 3.74
N ASP A 29 7.81 6.33 2.83
CA ASP A 29 7.42 5.97 1.47
C ASP A 29 6.51 4.74 1.45
N GLN A 30 5.62 4.71 0.45
CA GLN A 30 4.70 3.59 0.23
C GLN A 30 5.46 2.40 -0.34
N ILE A 31 5.02 1.19 0.00
CA ILE A 31 5.49 -0.05 -0.63
C ILE A 31 4.86 -0.13 -2.02
N THR A 32 5.69 -0.22 -3.05
CA THR A 32 5.27 -0.58 -4.40
C THR A 32 5.69 -2.03 -4.68
N HIS A 33 4.93 -2.77 -5.47
CA HIS A 33 5.05 -4.23 -5.60
C HIS A 33 6.34 -4.74 -6.29
N LEU A 34 7.44 -3.99 -6.25
CA LEU A 34 8.68 -4.38 -6.89
C LEU A 34 9.68 -5.02 -5.92
N GLY A 35 9.52 -4.82 -4.60
CA GLY A 35 10.42 -5.41 -3.59
C GLY A 35 11.88 -4.96 -3.74
N ARG A 36 12.15 -4.03 -4.66
CA ARG A 36 13.47 -3.44 -4.92
C ARG A 36 13.83 -2.42 -3.84
N GLU A 37 12.83 -1.85 -3.17
CA GLU A 37 13.06 -0.89 -2.09
C GLU A 37 13.78 -1.53 -0.88
N TYR A 38 13.74 -2.86 -0.75
CA TYR A 38 14.47 -3.59 0.30
C TYR A 38 15.94 -3.87 -0.06
N TYR A 39 16.33 -3.73 -1.33
CA TYR A 39 17.69 -4.04 -1.82
C TYR A 39 18.53 -2.80 -2.13
N ASP A 40 17.92 -1.60 -2.20
CA ASP A 40 18.65 -0.35 -2.48
C ASP A 40 19.54 0.13 -1.31
N GLY A 41 19.58 -0.61 -0.20
CA GLY A 41 20.38 -0.32 1.01
C GLY A 41 21.48 -1.34 1.34
N GLU A 42 21.75 -2.30 0.45
CA GLU A 42 22.89 -3.26 0.54
C GLU A 42 24.03 -2.86 -0.40
#